data_AF-A0A1G6RD24-F1
#
_entry.id   AF-A0A1G6RD24-F1
#
_cell.length_a   1.000
_cell.length_b   1.000
_cell.length_c   1.000
_cell.angle_alpha   90.00
_cell.angle_beta   90.00
_cell.angle_gamma   90.00
#
_symmetry.space_group_name_H-M   'P 1'
#
loop_
_entity.id
_entity.type
_entity.pdbx_description
1 polymer ?
#
loop_
_entity_poly.entity_id
_entity_poly.type
_entity_poly.pdbx_seq_one_letter_code
_entity_poly.pdbx_strand_id
1 'polypeptide(L)'
;MVQVWSPMSQLQRSPEPGVWYVFDNSKRIAIVRVVEVHGRKLLRSVTFDHDPAQRQLIGYFPEDAMRLAVEVTWSEYVRHTGPSTSNRK
;
A
#
# COMPACT_ATOMS: atom_id res chain seq x y z
N MET A 1 7.58 -0.34 -24.21
CA MET A 1 7.61 0.82 -23.29
C MET A 1 8.25 0.32 -22.01
N VAL A 2 9.46 0.77 -21.64
CA VAL A 2 10.14 0.30 -20.42
C VAL A 2 9.44 0.96 -19.23
N GLN A 3 8.66 0.20 -18.48
CA GLN A 3 8.06 0.69 -17.24
C GLN A 3 9.19 0.91 -16.23
N VAL A 4 9.45 2.18 -15.89
CA VAL A 4 10.40 2.51 -14.82
C VAL A 4 9.75 2.11 -13.51
N TRP A 5 10.45 1.27 -12.75
CA TRP A 5 9.97 0.79 -11.45
C TRP A 5 9.74 1.95 -10.48
N SER A 6 8.61 1.96 -9.78
CA SER A 6 8.35 2.83 -8.64
C SER A 6 7.38 2.14 -7.66
N PRO A 7 7.34 2.54 -6.37
CA PRO A 7 6.31 2.04 -5.45
C PRO A 7 4.88 2.26 -5.98
N MET A 8 4.62 3.38 -6.65
CA MET A 8 3.32 3.67 -7.25
C MET A 8 2.94 2.70 -8.39
N SER A 9 3.91 2.16 -9.12
CA SER A 9 3.61 1.16 -10.16
C SER A 9 3.15 -0.19 -9.58
N GLN A 10 3.32 -0.36 -8.27
CA GLN A 10 2.88 -1.54 -7.52
C GLN A 10 1.47 -1.40 -6.94
N LEU A 11 0.88 -0.21 -7.03
CA LEU A 11 -0.46 0.08 -6.55
C LEU A 11 -1.49 -0.33 -7.62
N GLN A 12 -2.50 -1.12 -7.23
CA GLN A 12 -3.63 -1.46 -8.09
C GLN A 12 -4.94 -1.18 -7.39
N ARG A 13 -5.91 -0.64 -8.13
CA ARG A 13 -7.25 -0.38 -7.60
C ARG A 13 -8.00 -1.71 -7.44
N SER A 14 -8.67 -1.88 -6.31
CA SER A 14 -9.57 -3.01 -6.12
C SER A 14 -10.95 -2.73 -6.74
N PRO A 15 -11.81 -3.76 -6.92
CA PRO A 15 -13.22 -3.55 -7.28
C PRO A 15 -14.01 -2.76 -6.23
N GLU A 16 -13.57 -2.78 -4.96
CA GLU A 16 -14.18 -2.02 -3.88
C GLU A 16 -13.78 -0.54 -3.99
N PRO A 17 -14.76 0.39 -4.00
CA PRO A 17 -14.48 1.82 -4.07
C PRO A 17 -13.61 2.29 -2.89
N GLY A 18 -12.59 3.09 -3.21
CA GLY A 18 -11.71 3.65 -2.18
C GLY A 18 -10.74 2.64 -1.57
N VAL A 19 -10.55 1.47 -2.18
CA VAL A 19 -9.57 0.46 -1.74
C VAL A 19 -8.59 0.16 -2.86
N TRP A 20 -7.31 0.13 -2.49
CA TRP A 20 -6.18 -0.23 -3.34
C TRP A 20 -5.32 -1.28 -2.66
N TYR A 21 -4.71 -2.13 -3.48
CA TYR A 21 -3.73 -3.11 -3.05
C TYR A 21 -2.35 -2.69 -3.51
N VAL A 22 -1.35 -2.87 -2.64
CA VAL A 22 0.06 -2.74 -3.02
C VAL A 22 0.61 -4.15 -3.21
N PHE A 23 1.29 -4.37 -4.33
CA PHE A 23 1.84 -5.66 -4.72
C PHE A 23 3.36 -5.68 -4.70
N ASP A 24 3.94 -6.81 -4.33
CA ASP A 24 5.29 -7.15 -4.73
C ASP A 24 5.21 -8.34 -5.69
N ASN A 25 5.47 -8.09 -6.98
CA ASN A 25 5.17 -9.04 -8.06
C ASN A 25 3.68 -9.48 -8.02
N SER A 26 3.42 -10.77 -7.77
CA SER A 26 2.08 -11.34 -7.64
C SER A 26 1.53 -11.33 -6.21
N LYS A 27 2.36 -10.99 -5.21
CA LYS A 27 2.00 -11.03 -3.80
C LYS A 27 1.39 -9.71 -3.37
N ARG A 28 0.20 -9.72 -2.75
CA ARG A 28 -0.34 -8.56 -2.05
C ARG A 28 0.42 -8.36 -0.75
N ILE A 29 0.97 -7.17 -0.55
CA ILE A 29 1.77 -6.83 0.63
C ILE A 29 1.05 -5.85 1.55
N ALA A 30 0.16 -5.01 1.00
CA ALA A 30 -0.60 -4.04 1.79
C ALA A 30 -1.94 -3.68 1.15
N ILE A 31 -2.79 -3.05 1.96
CA ILE A 31 -4.06 -2.46 1.56
C ILE A 31 -4.02 -0.98 1.95
N VAL A 32 -4.25 -0.09 0.99
CA VAL A 32 -4.52 1.32 1.24
C VAL A 32 -5.99 1.54 1.02
N ARG A 33 -6.71 2.13 1.98
CA ARG A 33 -8.14 2.41 1.84
C ARG A 33 -8.54 3.76 2.39
N VAL A 34 -9.56 4.38 1.79
CA VAL A 34 -10.21 5.56 2.37
C VAL A 34 -10.99 5.13 3.61
N VAL A 35 -10.82 5.88 4.69
CA VAL A 35 -11.59 5.75 5.93
C VAL A 35 -12.01 7.13 6.41
N GLU A 36 -13.08 7.18 7.19
CA GLU A 36 -13.47 8.39 7.90
C GLU A 36 -13.10 8.28 9.37
N VAL A 37 -12.38 9.27 9.88
CA VAL A 37 -11.96 9.36 11.28
C VAL A 37 -12.30 10.76 11.77
N HIS A 38 -13.17 10.84 12.78
CA HIS A 38 -13.66 12.12 13.34
C HIS A 38 -14.14 13.12 12.27
N GLY A 39 -14.91 12.64 11.28
CA GLY A 39 -15.45 13.47 10.20
C GLY A 39 -14.44 13.89 9.12
N ARG A 40 -13.22 13.34 9.14
CA ARG A 40 -12.19 13.58 8.12
C ARG A 40 -11.89 12.32 7.34
N LYS A 41 -11.83 12.43 6.02
CA LYS A 41 -11.38 11.34 5.15
C LYS A 41 -9.85 11.25 5.16
N LEU A 42 -9.35 10.04 5.33
CA LEU A 42 -7.94 9.72 5.37
C LEU A 42 -7.68 8.44 4.57
N LEU A 43 -6.46 8.29 4.07
CA LEU A 43 -5.96 7.01 3.61
C LEU A 43 -5.40 6.25 4.81
N ARG A 44 -5.90 5.04 5.05
CA ARG A 44 -5.35 4.09 6.02
C ARG A 44 -4.59 3.01 5.28
N SER A 45 -3.29 2.89 5.55
CA SER A 45 -2.48 1.79 5.04
C SER A 45 -2.28 0.72 6.11
N VAL A 46 -2.47 -0.53 5.72
CA VAL A 46 -2.24 -1.71 6.57
C VAL A 46 -1.53 -2.82 5.80
N THR A 47 -0.87 -3.72 6.51
CA THR A 47 -0.34 -4.96 5.90
C THR A 47 -1.49 -5.79 5.30
N PHE A 48 -1.15 -6.60 4.29
CA PHE A 48 -2.10 -7.54 3.73
C PHE A 48 -2.15 -8.82 4.56
N ASP A 49 -3.36 -9.19 4.98
CA ASP A 49 -3.70 -10.51 5.50
C ASP A 49 -5.15 -10.85 5.09
N HIS A 50 -5.43 -12.14 4.91
CA HIS A 50 -6.79 -12.62 4.65
C HIS A 50 -7.71 -12.36 5.84
N ASP A 51 -7.21 -12.56 7.06
CA ASP A 51 -7.90 -12.20 8.30
C ASP A 51 -7.70 -10.70 8.60
N PRO A 52 -8.75 -9.88 8.59
CA PRO A 52 -8.66 -8.46 8.94
C PRO A 52 -8.05 -8.18 10.32
N ALA A 53 -8.17 -9.11 11.27
CA ALA A 53 -7.63 -8.96 12.62
C ALA A 53 -6.11 -9.08 12.68
N GLN A 54 -5.50 -9.79 11.72
CA GLN A 54 -4.04 -9.95 11.63
C GLN A 54 -3.36 -8.78 10.90
N ARG A 55 -4.14 -7.88 10.27
CA ARG A 55 -3.61 -6.73 9.54
C ARG A 55 -3.03 -5.70 10.51
N GLN A 56 -1.78 -5.35 10.28
CA GLN A 56 -1.06 -4.39 11.12
C GLN A 56 -1.15 -3.00 10.50
N LEU A 57 -1.33 -1.97 11.35
CA LEU A 57 -1.36 -0.58 10.91
C LEU A 57 0.03 -0.14 10.47
N ILE A 58 0.12 0.42 9.26
CA ILE A 58 1.32 1.10 8.77
C ILE A 58 1.19 2.59 9.04
N GLY A 59 0.03 3.19 8.72
CA GLY A 59 -0.18 4.60 9.00
C GLY A 59 -1.50 5.15 8.47
N TYR A 60 -1.76 6.41 8.86
CA TYR A 60 -2.81 7.26 8.32
C TYR A 60 -2.17 8.41 7.54
N PHE A 61 -2.77 8.74 6.40
CA PHE A 61 -2.29 9.77 5.49
C PHE A 61 -3.47 10.65 5.05
N PRO A 62 -3.21 11.91 4.63
CA PRO A 62 -4.23 12.73 3.97
C PRO A 62 -4.87 12.00 2.78
N GLU A 63 -6.15 12.27 2.49
CA GLU A 63 -6.91 11.62 1.41
C GLU A 63 -6.24 11.77 0.03
N ASP A 64 -5.58 12.90 -0.20
CA ASP A 64 -4.88 13.27 -1.44
C ASP A 64 -3.41 12.80 -1.49
N ALA A 65 -2.90 12.23 -0.40
CA ALA A 65 -1.48 11.86 -0.26
C ALA A 65 -1.19 10.39 -0.62
N MET A 66 -1.86 9.85 -1.65
CA MET A 66 -1.71 8.45 -2.07
C MET A 66 -0.24 8.06 -2.33
N ARG A 67 0.52 8.94 -2.99
CA ARG A 67 1.94 8.69 -3.27
C ARG A 67 2.75 8.49 -2.00
N LEU A 68 2.56 9.35 -1.00
CA LEU A 68 3.24 9.25 0.28
C LEU A 68 2.84 7.96 1.01
N ALA A 69 1.53 7.63 1.03
CA ALA A 69 1.03 6.42 1.65
C ALA A 69 1.71 5.17 1.07
N VAL A 70 1.85 5.10 -0.26
CA VAL A 70 2.47 3.96 -0.96
C VAL A 70 4.00 3.93 -0.76
N GLU A 71 4.68 5.07 -0.83
CA GLU A 71 6.13 5.16 -0.60
C GLU A 71 6.49 4.68 0.82
N VAL A 72 5.78 5.17 1.85
CA VAL A 72 5.98 4.73 3.24
C VAL A 72 5.66 3.25 3.40
N THR A 73 4.55 2.78 2.83
CA THR A 73 4.17 1.36 2.86
C THR A 73 5.24 0.45 2.26
N TRP A 74 5.82 0.86 1.13
CA TRP A 74 6.90 0.11 0.49
C TRP A 74 8.18 0.12 1.33
N SER A 75 8.55 1.28 1.88
CA SER A 75 9.71 1.41 2.77
C SER A 75 9.59 0.52 4.00
N GLU A 76 8.42 0.49 4.65
CA GLU A 76 8.19 -0.39 5.81
C GLU A 76 8.22 -1.86 5.41
N TYR A 77 7.63 -2.24 4.27
CA TYR A 77 7.74 -3.61 3.75
C TYR A 77 9.20 -4.04 3.57
N VAL A 78 10.01 -3.23 2.85
CA VAL A 78 11.43 -3.51 2.60
C VAL A 78 12.23 -3.57 3.92
N ARG A 79 11.91 -2.72 4.89
CA ARG A 79 12.55 -2.73 6.21
C ARG A 79 12.32 -4.06 6.94
N HIS A 80 11.14 -4.66 6.80
CA HIS A 80 10.76 -5.89 7.49
C HIS A 80 11.13 -7.17 6.73
N THR A 81 11.12 -7.15 5.39
CA THR A 81 11.35 -8.35 4.57
C THR A 81 12.66 -8.34 3.78
N GLY A 82 13.40 -7.24 3.82
CA GLY A 82 14.55 -7.00 2.96
C GLY A 82 14.16 -6.48 1.56
N PRO A 83 15.16 -6.16 0.71
CA PRO A 83 14.92 -5.64 -0.63
C PRO A 83 14.13 -6.63 -1.47
N SER A 84 13.10 -6.14 -2.17
CA SER A 84 12.38 -6.98 -3.10
C SER A 84 13.25 -7.38 -4.31
N THR A 85 13.01 -8.59 -4.81
CA THR A 85 13.56 -9.06 -6.08
C THR A 85 12.90 -8.38 -7.29
N SER A 86 11.73 -7.75 -7.15
CA SER A 86 11.10 -6.98 -8.23
C SER A 86 11.90 -5.73 -8.64
N ASN A 87 12.89 -5.33 -7.85
CA ASN A 87 13.77 -4.19 -8.13
C ASN A 87 15.05 -4.58 -8.90
N ARG A 88 15.30 -5.87 -9.14
CA ARG A 88 16.47 -6.30 -9.92
C ARG A 88 16.13 -6.24 -11.42
N LYS A 89 16.58 -5.15 -12.07
CA LYS A 89 16.70 -5.08 -13.53
C LYS A 89 17.75 -6.06 -14.04
#